data_AF-A0A1W6ZV63-F1
#
_entry.id   AF-A0A1W6ZV63-F1
#
_cell.length_a   1.000
_cell.length_b   1.000
_cell.length_c   1.000
_cell.angle_alpha   90.00
_cell.angle_beta   90.00
_cell.angle_gamma   90.00
#
_symmetry.space_group_name_H-M   'P 1'
#
loop_
_entity.id
_entity.type
_entity.pdbx_description
1 polymer ?
#
loop_
_entity_poly.entity_id
_entity_poly.type
_entity_poly.pdbx_seq_one_letter_code
_entity_poly.pdbx_strand_id
1 'polypeptide(L)'
;MSRPGKYNLYNCALLNEQGANLVKRERQLQDLMQKAAQGPGGEIASTLAYKSEYNITQGDLREIERVGAEKKCVLKHRSVSDQVVR
;
A
#
# COMPACT_ATOMS: atom_id res chain seq x y z
N MET A 1 -0.15 5.35 -7.98
CA MET A 1 -1.17 6.37 -8.32
C MET A 1 -2.08 6.49 -7.11
N SER A 2 -2.31 7.70 -6.59
CA SER A 2 -3.27 7.91 -5.48
C SER A 2 -4.67 8.15 -6.04
N ARG A 3 -5.70 7.69 -5.32
CA ARG A 3 -7.13 7.83 -5.70
C ARG A 3 -7.82 8.82 -4.76
N PRO A 4 -7.77 10.12 -5.08
CA PRO A 4 -8.28 11.15 -4.19
C PRO A 4 -9.78 10.97 -3.97
N GLY A 5 -10.23 11.14 -2.73
CA GLY A 5 -11.64 11.12 -2.36
C GLY A 5 -12.22 9.73 -2.06
N LYS A 6 -11.53 8.65 -2.44
CA LYS A 6 -11.97 7.26 -2.19
C LYS A 6 -12.29 7.00 -0.71
N TYR A 7 -11.54 7.63 0.19
CA TYR A 7 -11.62 7.41 1.63
C TYR A 7 -12.26 8.58 2.40
N ASN A 8 -12.76 9.62 1.72
CA ASN A 8 -13.27 10.84 2.40
C ASN A 8 -14.48 10.57 3.32
N LEU A 9 -15.29 9.55 3.01
CA LEU A 9 -16.46 9.15 3.79
C LEU A 9 -16.12 8.19 4.93
N TYR A 10 -14.87 7.73 5.03
CA TYR A 10 -14.48 6.76 6.05
C TYR A 10 -14.28 7.46 7.39
N ASN A 11 -14.71 6.80 8.46
CA ASN A 11 -14.40 7.19 9.82
C ASN A 11 -13.03 6.63 10.24
N CYS A 12 -12.50 7.05 11.39
CA CYS A 12 -11.17 6.62 11.84
C CYS A 12 -11.04 5.10 12.06
N ALA A 13 -12.14 4.39 12.36
CA ALA A 13 -12.12 2.93 12.50
C ALA A 13 -11.95 2.26 11.13
N LEU A 14 -12.74 2.68 10.14
CA LEU A 14 -12.65 2.19 8.76
C LEU A 14 -11.30 2.53 8.12
N LEU A 15 -10.76 3.73 8.36
CA LEU A 15 -9.42 4.10 7.88
C LEU A 15 -8.33 3.18 8.47
N ASN A 16 -8.46 2.81 9.74
CA ASN A 16 -7.51 1.89 10.38
C ASN A 16 -7.61 0.47 9.87
N GLU A 17 -8.83 -0.05 9.73
CA GLU A 17 -9.08 -1.38 9.18
C GLU A 17 -8.53 -1.49 7.75
N GLN A 18 -8.85 -0.49 6.93
CA GLN A 18 -8.49 -0.47 5.52
C GLN A 18 -6.99 -0.22 5.34
N GLY A 19 -6.40 0.65 6.15
CA GLY A 19 -4.95 0.81 6.22
C GLY A 19 -4.24 -0.48 6.58
N ALA A 20 -4.73 -1.23 7.57
CA ALA A 20 -4.16 -2.53 7.94
C ALA A 20 -4.25 -3.56 6.81
N ASN A 21 -5.37 -3.59 6.08
CA ASN A 21 -5.55 -4.46 4.92
C ASN A 21 -4.61 -4.09 3.76
N LEU A 22 -4.43 -2.80 3.50
CA LEU A 22 -3.51 -2.32 2.47
C LEU A 22 -2.05 -2.62 2.83
N VAL A 23 -1.63 -2.48 4.09
CA VAL A 23 -0.27 -2.88 4.53
C VAL A 23 -0.04 -4.38 4.34
N LYS A 24 -1.03 -5.23 4.62
CA LYS A 24 -0.93 -6.67 4.32
C LYS A 24 -0.75 -6.91 2.82
N ARG A 25 -1.53 -6.20 1.98
CA ARG A 25 -1.44 -6.32 0.52
C ARG A 25 -0.09 -5.83 -0.02
N GLU A 26 0.41 -4.72 0.50
CA GLU A 26 1.73 -4.15 0.17
C GLU A 26 2.84 -5.16 0.43
N ARG A 27 2.83 -5.82 1.61
CA ARG A 27 3.79 -6.88 1.96
C ARG A 27 3.71 -8.08 1.02
N GLN A 28 2.50 -8.54 0.72
CA GLN A 28 2.29 -9.66 -0.21
C GLN A 28 2.84 -9.33 -1.60
N LEU A 29 2.54 -8.15 -2.12
CA LEU A 29 3.01 -7.72 -3.43
C LEU A 29 4.53 -7.57 -3.46
N GLN A 30 5.14 -7.05 -2.39
CA GLN A 30 6.60 -6.97 -2.29
C GLN A 30 7.25 -8.35 -2.28
N ASP A 31 6.73 -9.32 -1.53
CA ASP A 31 7.23 -10.70 -1.51
C ASP A 31 7.10 -11.36 -2.89
N LEU A 32 5.98 -11.18 -3.57
CA LEU A 32 5.77 -11.67 -4.94
C LEU A 32 6.77 -11.04 -5.92
N MET A 33 7.02 -9.73 -5.82
CA MET A 33 8.01 -9.04 -6.64
C MET A 33 9.44 -9.52 -6.35
N GLN A 34 9.79 -9.75 -5.08
CA GLN A 34 11.10 -10.29 -4.69
C GLN A 34 11.30 -11.73 -5.19
N LYS A 35 10.26 -12.57 -5.12
CA LYS A 35 10.30 -13.95 -5.65
C LYS A 35 10.43 -13.96 -7.17
N ALA A 36 9.67 -13.13 -7.85
CA ALA A 36 9.73 -12.96 -9.30
C ALA A 36 11.12 -12.52 -9.78
N ALA A 37 11.79 -11.63 -9.05
CA ALA A 37 13.13 -11.15 -9.36
C ALA A 37 14.24 -12.22 -9.20
N GLN A 38 13.99 -13.31 -8.46
CA GLN A 38 14.99 -14.35 -8.16
C GLN A 38 14.94 -15.58 -9.10
N GLY A 39 13.99 -15.65 -10.04
CA GLY A 39 13.79 -16.81 -10.91
C GLY A 39 14.63 -16.79 -12.21
N PRO A 40 15.23 -17.92 -12.65
CA PRO A 40 15.99 -17.99 -13.90
C PRO A 40 15.04 -17.81 -15.11
N GLY A 41 15.21 -16.71 -15.87
CA GLY A 41 14.48 -16.44 -17.13
C GLY A 41 13.12 -15.73 -17.00
N GLY A 42 12.71 -15.26 -15.82
CA GLY A 42 11.36 -14.71 -15.57
C GLY A 42 11.28 -13.20 -15.28
N GLU A 43 12.39 -12.48 -15.38
CA GLU A 43 12.63 -11.18 -14.74
C GLU A 43 11.79 -10.01 -15.27
N ILE A 44 11.27 -10.07 -16.50
CA ILE A 44 10.73 -8.88 -17.17
C ILE A 44 9.19 -8.82 -17.13
N ALA A 45 8.47 -9.93 -17.28
CA ALA A 45 7.00 -9.90 -17.37
C ALA A 45 6.29 -9.94 -16.00
N SER A 46 6.83 -10.70 -15.05
CA SER A 46 6.20 -10.94 -13.74
C SER A 46 6.37 -9.76 -12.77
N THR A 47 7.51 -9.07 -12.83
CA THR A 47 7.77 -7.84 -12.06
C THR A 47 6.82 -6.71 -12.46
N LEU A 48 6.47 -6.59 -13.75
CA LEU A 48 5.55 -5.55 -14.25
C LEU A 48 4.10 -5.79 -13.79
N ALA A 49 3.65 -7.05 -13.72
CA ALA A 49 2.28 -7.39 -13.34
C ALA A 49 1.94 -6.89 -11.92
N TYR A 50 2.85 -7.11 -10.96
CA TYR A 50 2.63 -6.72 -9.56
C TYR A 50 3.01 -5.27 -9.25
N LYS A 51 3.95 -4.68 -10.00
CA LYS A 51 4.42 -3.29 -9.76
C LYS A 51 3.29 -2.26 -9.92
N SER A 52 2.38 -2.46 -10.87
CA SER A 52 1.21 -1.59 -11.02
C SER A 52 0.33 -1.62 -9.77
N GLU A 53 -0.02 -2.82 -9.31
CA GLU A 53 -0.85 -3.00 -8.11
C GLU A 53 -0.16 -2.45 -6.86
N TYR A 54 1.15 -2.71 -6.71
CA TYR A 54 1.95 -2.18 -5.61
C TYR A 54 1.88 -0.65 -5.56
N ASN A 55 2.04 0.00 -6.71
CA ASN A 55 1.94 1.47 -6.82
C ASN A 55 0.54 2.02 -6.53
N ILE A 56 -0.52 1.23 -6.76
CA ILE A 56 -1.90 1.59 -6.39
C ILE A 56 -2.08 1.44 -4.88
N THR A 57 -1.65 0.33 -4.28
CA THR A 57 -1.69 0.11 -2.82
C THR A 57 -0.94 1.20 -2.07
N GLN A 58 0.24 1.59 -2.55
CA GLN A 58 1.02 2.72 -2.05
C GLN A 58 0.25 4.05 -2.10
N GLY A 59 -0.45 4.31 -3.21
CA GLY A 59 -1.22 5.53 -3.39
C GLY A 59 -2.46 5.59 -2.50
N ASP A 60 -3.09 4.44 -2.25
CA ASP A 60 -4.21 4.31 -1.33
C ASP A 60 -3.77 4.50 0.13
N LEU A 61 -2.62 3.96 0.53
CA LEU A 61 -2.06 4.19 1.87
C LEU A 61 -1.81 5.68 2.14
N ARG A 62 -1.19 6.38 1.19
CA ARG A 62 -0.98 7.84 1.28
C ARG A 62 -2.30 8.63 1.34
N GLU A 63 -3.34 8.17 0.66
CA GLU A 63 -4.65 8.81 0.74
C GLU A 63 -5.31 8.57 2.09
N ILE A 64 -5.19 7.38 2.68
CA ILE A 64 -5.65 7.09 4.04
C ILE A 64 -4.91 7.96 5.06
N GLU A 65 -3.61 8.15 4.89
CA GLU A 65 -2.80 9.04 5.74
C GLU A 65 -3.25 10.50 5.61
N ARG A 66 -3.45 11.00 4.38
CA ARG A 66 -3.96 12.35 4.13
C ARG A 66 -5.31 12.57 4.78
N VAL A 67 -6.28 11.69 4.51
CA VAL A 67 -7.64 11.78 5.06
C VAL A 67 -7.63 11.60 6.58
N GLY A 68 -6.78 10.71 7.09
CA GLY A 68 -6.58 10.50 8.51
C GLY A 68 -6.03 11.75 9.21
N ALA A 69 -5.06 12.43 8.61
CA ALA A 69 -4.54 13.69 9.12
C ALA A 69 -5.60 14.80 9.13
N GLU A 70 -6.38 14.94 8.04
CA GLU A 70 -7.48 15.90 7.95
C GLU A 70 -8.57 15.67 9.01
N LYS A 71 -8.90 14.40 9.26
CA LYS A 71 -9.89 13.99 10.28
C LYS A 71 -9.29 13.85 11.68
N LYS A 72 -7.99 14.13 11.87
CA LYS A 72 -7.26 13.97 13.13
C LYS A 72 -7.35 12.56 13.74
N CYS A 73 -7.32 11.53 12.90
CA CYS A 73 -7.35 10.14 13.31
C CYS A 73 -5.98 9.66 13.81
N VAL A 74 -5.98 8.80 14.83
CA VAL A 74 -4.79 8.02 15.21
C VAL A 74 -4.73 6.77 14.35
N LEU A 75 -3.88 6.79 13.33
CA LEU A 75 -3.65 5.65 12.45
C LEU A 75 -2.67 4.66 13.11
N LYS A 76 -3.05 3.38 13.15
CA LYS A 76 -2.29 2.29 13.78
C LYS A 76 -1.51 1.43 12.79
N HIS A 77 -1.60 1.75 11.50
CA HIS A 77 -0.90 1.05 10.43
C HIS A 77 0.33 1.86 10.00
N ARG A 78 1.33 1.16 9.45
CA ARG A 78 2.54 1.76 8.90
C ARG A 78 2.86 1.05 7.60
N SER A 79 3.05 1.80 6.52
CA SER A 79 3.45 1.23 5.23
C SER A 79 4.81 0.52 5.32
N VAL A 80 5.05 -0.42 4.42
CA VAL A 80 6.36 -1.06 4.25
C VAL A 80 7.37 -0.09 3.67
N SER A 81 6.94 0.77 2.74
CA SER A 81 7.78 1.86 2.23
C SER A 81 8.37 2.73 3.36
N ASP A 82 7.58 3.06 4.38
CA ASP A 82 8.06 3.83 5.55
C ASP A 82 8.95 3.02 6.50
N GLN A 83 8.91 1.69 6.43
CA GLN A 83 9.80 0.82 7.22
C GLN A 83 11.19 0.72 6.61
N VAL A 84 11.30 0.80 5.28
CA VAL A 84 12.58 0.68 4.56
C VAL A 84 13.43 1.96 4.66
N VAL A 85 12.81 3.13 4.88
CA VAL A 85 13.50 4.44 4.98
C VAL A 85 14.08 4.69 6.39
N ARG A 86 14.10 3.69 7.28
CA ARG A 86 14.60 3.81 8.67
C ARG A 86 15.86 3.00 8.94
#